data_AF-A0AB39YSD9-F1
#
_entry.id   AF-A0AB39YSD9-F1
#
_cell.length_a   1.000
_cell.length_b   1.000
_cell.length_c   1.000
_cell.angle_alpha   90.00
_cell.angle_beta   90.00
_cell.angle_gamma   90.00
#
_symmetry.space_group_name_H-M   'P 1'
#
loop_
_entity.id
_entity.type
_entity.pdbx_description
1 polymer ?
#
loop_
_entity_poly.entity_id
_entity_poly.type
_entity_poly.pdbx_seq_one_letter_code
_entity_poly.pdbx_strand_id
1 'polypeptide(L)' 'MSLGTLAGTSGPGADPAPGEERSTWAALKLAARWGLDTRIGLEDTLLLPHGERAEGNAELIAAAKNLLAA' A
#
# COMPACT_ATOMS: atom_id res chain seq x y z
N MET A 1 -1.29 -22.82 24.90
CA MET A 1 -2.68 -22.66 24.42
C MET A 1 -3.33 -21.52 25.20
N SER A 2 -3.36 -20.31 24.64
CA SER A 2 -4.33 -19.28 25.01
C SER A 2 -4.38 -18.26 23.89
N LEU A 3 -5.58 -18.14 23.36
CA LEU A 3 -6.02 -17.34 22.22
C LEU A 3 -6.27 -15.90 22.70
N GLY A 4 -5.94 -14.93 21.86
CA GLY A 4 -6.26 -13.52 22.08
C GLY A 4 -6.48 -12.83 20.74
N THR A 5 -7.48 -13.29 19.99
CA THR A 5 -7.95 -12.65 18.74
C THR A 5 -8.56 -11.30 19.09
N LEU A 6 -7.91 -10.20 18.70
CA LEU A 6 -8.57 -8.90 18.56
C LEU A 6 -9.09 -8.80 17.12
N ALA A 7 -10.33 -9.23 16.94
CA ALA A 7 -11.13 -8.86 15.79
C ALA A 7 -11.46 -7.37 15.94
N GLY A 8 -10.75 -6.53 15.18
CA GLY A 8 -11.17 -5.16 14.93
C GLY A 8 -12.43 -5.20 14.07
N THR A 9 -13.55 -4.76 14.63
CA THR A 9 -14.83 -4.61 13.94
C THR A 9 -14.73 -3.49 12.91
N SER A 10 -14.70 -3.82 11.63
CA SER A 10 -14.91 -2.85 10.54
C SER A 10 -16.40 -2.78 10.20
N GLY A 11 -17.07 -1.75 10.70
CA GLY A 11 -18.33 -1.29 10.10
C GLY A 11 -18.10 -0.74 8.68
N PRO A 12 -19.12 -0.66 7.83
CA PRO A 12 -18.95 -0.21 6.46
C PRO A 12 -18.77 1.32 6.44
N GLY A 13 -17.64 1.79 5.93
CA GLY A 13 -17.51 3.19 5.47
C GLY A 13 -16.55 4.12 6.22
N ALA A 14 -15.53 3.61 6.91
CA ALA A 14 -14.38 4.45 7.25
C ALA A 14 -13.27 4.19 6.23
N ASP A 15 -13.17 5.04 5.21
CA ASP A 15 -11.95 5.13 4.40
C ASP A 15 -10.77 5.26 5.37
N PRO A 16 -9.81 4.32 5.35
CA PRO A 16 -8.80 4.32 6.38
C PRO A 16 -7.99 5.62 6.26
N ALA A 17 -7.67 6.24 7.40
CA ALA A 17 -6.99 7.53 7.44
C ALA A 17 -5.73 7.51 6.54
N PRO A 18 -5.37 8.64 5.89
CA PRO A 18 -4.15 8.73 5.10
C PRO A 18 -2.94 8.67 6.06
N GLY A 19 -2.50 7.45 6.38
CA GLY A 19 -1.24 7.19 7.05
C GLY A 19 -0.07 7.23 6.05
N GLU A 20 1.16 7.29 6.60
CA GLU A 20 2.45 7.26 5.89
C GLU A 20 2.45 6.27 4.71
N GLU A 21 1.93 5.05 4.95
CA GLU A 21 1.80 3.95 3.98
C GLU A 21 1.03 4.32 2.70
N ARG A 22 0.04 5.21 2.80
CA ARG A 22 -0.78 5.69 1.66
C ARG A 22 -0.06 6.78 0.86
N SER A 23 0.88 7.48 1.50
CA SER A 23 1.70 8.51 0.86
C SER A 23 2.69 7.91 -0.13
N THR A 24 3.18 6.69 0.11
CA THR A 24 4.05 5.93 -0.81
C THR A 24 3.42 5.79 -2.19
N TRP A 25 2.16 5.36 -2.27
CA TRP A 25 1.43 5.22 -3.54
C TRP A 25 1.13 6.56 -4.22
N ALA A 26 0.91 7.62 -3.45
CA ALA A 26 0.72 8.97 -4.00
C ALA A 26 2.02 9.54 -4.58
N ALA A 27 3.14 9.34 -3.87
CA ALA A 27 4.48 9.74 -4.31
C ALA A 27 4.90 8.99 -5.58
N LEU A 28 4.64 7.68 -5.65
CA LEU A 28 4.91 6.87 -6.84
C LEU A 28 4.17 7.41 -8.08
N LYS A 29 2.88 7.75 -7.93
CA LYS A 29 2.12 8.41 -9.02
C LYS A 29 2.68 9.77 -9.41
N LEU A 30 3.11 10.58 -8.44
CA LEU A 30 3.68 11.90 -8.70
C LEU A 30 5.01 11.80 -9.47
N ALA A 31 5.90 10.91 -9.03
CA ALA A 31 7.18 10.69 -9.67
C ALA A 31 7.03 10.16 -11.11
N ALA A 32 6.09 9.24 -11.34
CA ALA A 32 5.78 8.79 -12.69
C ALA A 32 5.28 9.91 -13.62
N ARG A 33 4.42 10.82 -13.13
CA ARG A 33 3.98 12.00 -13.90
C ARG A 33 5.13 12.93 -14.28
N TRP A 34 6.20 12.93 -13.52
CA TRP A 34 7.39 13.74 -13.79
C TRP A 34 8.50 12.97 -14.50
N GLY A 35 8.26 11.71 -14.88
CA GLY A 35 9.27 10.87 -15.55
C GLY A 35 10.49 10.57 -14.67
N LEU A 36 10.31 10.58 -13.34
CA LEU A 36 11.36 10.30 -12.38
C LEU A 36 11.42 8.79 -12.08
N ASP A 37 12.64 8.30 -11.87
CA ASP A 37 12.85 6.96 -11.36
C ASP A 37 12.24 6.80 -9.96
N THR A 38 11.64 5.64 -9.71
CA THR A 38 11.01 5.30 -8.42
C THR A 38 11.48 3.95 -7.92
N ARG A 39 11.60 3.83 -6.59
CA ARG A 39 11.78 2.57 -5.87
C ARG A 39 10.52 2.25 -5.09
N ILE A 40 10.27 0.95 -4.88
CA ILE A 40 9.23 0.47 -3.97
C ILE A 40 9.63 -0.87 -3.35
N GLY A 41 9.44 -1.00 -2.05
CA GLY A 41 9.60 -2.24 -1.30
C GLY A 41 8.96 -2.16 0.09
N LEU A 42 9.08 -3.23 0.86
CA LEU A 42 8.56 -3.34 2.23
C LEU A 42 9.17 -2.30 3.19
N GLU A 43 10.30 -1.70 2.82
CA GLU A 43 10.88 -0.56 3.54
C GLU A 43 10.06 0.74 3.38
N ASP A 44 9.32 0.86 2.27
CA ASP A 44 8.56 2.07 1.92
C ASP A 44 7.09 1.95 2.31
N THR A 45 6.52 0.74 2.24
CA THR A 45 5.13 0.45 2.62
C THR A 45 4.93 -1.04 2.81
N LEU A 46 4.10 -1.42 3.78
CA LEU A 46 3.62 -2.79 3.99
C LEU A 46 2.23 -3.01 3.38
N LEU A 47 1.61 -1.96 2.84
CA LEU A 47 0.23 -1.99 2.35
C LEU A 47 0.17 -1.83 0.83
N LEU A 48 -0.70 -2.60 0.19
CA LEU A 48 -1.14 -2.43 -1.19
C LEU A 48 -1.97 -1.14 -1.33
N PRO A 49 -2.23 -0.66 -2.57
CA PRO A 49 -2.92 0.61 -2.79
C PRO A 49 -4.32 0.69 -2.16
N HIS A 50 -4.98 -0.46 -1.96
CA HIS A 50 -6.31 -0.54 -1.35
C HIS A 50 -6.27 -0.83 0.16
N GLY A 51 -5.08 -0.98 0.73
CA GLY A 51 -4.84 -1.09 2.17
C GLY A 51 -4.67 -2.52 2.68
N GLU A 52 -4.73 -3.55 1.84
CA GLU A 52 -4.36 -4.91 2.21
C GLU A 52 -2.85 -5.01 2.47
N ARG A 53 -2.41 -5.94 3.32
CA ARG A 53 -0.98 -6.18 3.51
C ARG A 53 -0.38 -6.89 2.31
N ALA A 54 0.77 -6.41 1.85
CA ALA A 54 1.55 -7.11 0.84
C ALA A 54 2.22 -8.37 1.44
N GLU A 55 2.22 -9.46 0.69
CA GLU A 55 2.95 -10.69 1.02
C GLU A 55 4.47 -10.51 0.85
N GLY A 56 4.90 -9.53 0.04
CA GLY A 56 6.29 -9.15 -0.08
C GLY A 56 6.58 -8.15 -1.21
N ASN A 57 7.86 -7.86 -1.42
CA ASN A 57 8.33 -6.90 -2.43
C ASN A 57 7.80 -7.22 -3.85
N ALA A 58 7.67 -8.50 -4.20
CA ALA A 58 7.20 -8.89 -5.53
C ALA A 58 5.77 -8.41 -5.80
N GLU A 59 4.89 -8.48 -4.80
CA GLU A 59 3.51 -8.03 -4.91
C GLU A 59 3.41 -6.51 -4.97
N LEU A 60 4.23 -5.80 -4.18
CA LEU A 60 4.34 -4.34 -4.24
C LEU A 60 4.78 -3.86 -5.63
N ILE A 61 5.80 -4.51 -6.22
CA ILE A 61 6.28 -4.20 -7.56
C ILE A 61 5.19 -4.46 -8.61
N ALA A 62 4.45 -5.57 -8.49
CA ALA A 62 3.36 -5.88 -9.41
C ALA A 62 2.23 -4.85 -9.31
N ALA A 63 1.82 -4.48 -8.10
CA ALA A 63 0.82 -3.44 -7.86
C ALA A 63 1.28 -2.08 -8.40
N ALA A 64 2.54 -1.70 -8.21
CA ALA A 64 3.11 -0.47 -8.77
C ALA A 64 3.08 -0.47 -10.30
N LYS A 65 3.46 -1.57 -10.95
CA LYS A 65 3.39 -1.70 -12.42
C LYS A 65 1.96 -1.53 -12.94
N ASN A 66 0.99 -2.19 -12.28
CA ASN A 66 -0.42 -2.07 -12.65
C ASN A 66 -0.95 -0.65 -12.46
N LEU A 67 -0.56 0.02 -11.37
CA LEU A 67 -0.94 1.40 -11.09
C LEU A 67 -0.39 2.40 -12.11
N LEU A 68 0.81 2.16 -12.63
CA LEU A 68 1.48 3.04 -13.60
C LEU A 68 1.09 2.77 -15.06
N ALA A 69 0.48 1.61 -15.34
CA ALA A 69 0.01 1.25 -16.67
C ALA A 69 -1.43 1.74 -16.97
N ALA A 70 -2.14 2.23 -15.95
CA ALA A 70 -3.49 2.79 -16.04
C ALA A 70 -3.48 4.29 -16.35
#